data_AF-A0A5C5VTQ4-F1
#
_entry.id   AF-A0A5C5VTQ4-F1
#
_cell.length_a   1.000
_cell.length_b   1.000
_cell.length_c   1.000
_cell.angle_alpha   90.00
_cell.angle_beta   90.00
_cell.angle_gamma   90.00
#
_symmetry.space_group_name_H-M   'P 1'
#
loop_
_entity.id
_entity.type
_entity.pdbx_description
1 polymer ?
#
loop_
_entity_poly.entity_id
_entity_poly.type
_entity_poly.pdbx_seq_one_letter_code
_entity_poly.pdbx_strand_id
1 'polypeptide(L)'
;MICSVECFVRFIKEPPCRGTAQLGILSFSMAQFQGGRPIFGEPDIEFYVRSTPKLSEELVRRSEQASELEAKKKHTADERAQLDRFRTFEERASATEAGQLFVEVRGVDVFDPSTGEVRSDSADGIACWMIDDDYNEESFFVRHAYFLGQNDPYKAMKTTLKAEIDEEAWSTLNSDTSRPFDRPKSGRIAVKVINHLGYEVMKVFRVE
;
A
#
# COMPACT_ATOMS: atom_id res chain seq x y z
N MET A 1 -8.80 11.04 19.57
CA MET A 1 -7.91 10.65 20.70
C MET A 1 -6.82 9.79 20.08
N ILE A 2 -5.56 10.14 20.28
CA ILE A 2 -4.40 9.51 19.62
C ILE A 2 -4.47 7.99 19.80
N CYS A 3 -4.57 7.26 18.69
CA CYS A 3 -4.38 5.80 18.68
C CYS A 3 -3.02 5.53 19.32
N SER A 4 -2.99 4.96 20.53
CA SER A 4 -1.72 4.71 21.23
C SER A 4 -0.88 3.75 20.39
N VAL A 5 0.44 3.78 20.59
CA VAL A 5 1.40 2.84 20.00
C VAL A 5 0.92 1.38 20.20
N GLU A 6 0.25 1.06 21.32
CA GLU A 6 -0.34 -0.27 21.55
C GLU A 6 -1.51 -0.60 20.63
N CYS A 7 -2.31 0.37 20.22
CA CYS A 7 -3.46 0.16 19.35
C CYS A 7 -3.03 -0.06 17.89
N PHE A 8 -1.95 0.60 17.45
CA PHE A 8 -1.27 0.29 16.19
C PHE A 8 -0.54 -1.09 16.24
N VAL A 9 0.07 -1.46 17.37
CA VAL A 9 0.64 -2.82 17.58
C VAL A 9 -0.45 -3.90 17.53
N ARG A 10 -1.62 -3.65 18.15
CA ARG A 10 -2.77 -4.58 18.08
C ARG A 10 -3.34 -4.70 16.68
N PHE A 11 -3.43 -3.59 15.95
CA PHE A 11 -3.80 -3.56 14.52
C PHE A 11 -2.89 -4.45 13.66
N ILE A 12 -1.59 -4.51 13.97
CA ILE A 12 -0.61 -5.35 13.27
C ILE A 12 -0.72 -6.83 13.65
N LYS A 13 -1.06 -7.15 14.91
CA LYS A 13 -0.98 -8.51 15.46
C LYS A 13 -2.25 -9.36 15.32
N GLU A 14 -3.41 -8.76 15.05
CA GLU A 14 -4.69 -9.49 14.97
C GLU A 14 -5.42 -9.21 13.63
N PRO A 15 -6.02 -10.22 12.94
CA PRO A 15 -6.92 -9.97 11.82
C PRO A 15 -8.11 -9.12 12.29
N PRO A 16 -8.72 -8.30 11.41
CA PRO A 16 -9.46 -7.11 11.83
C PRO A 16 -10.63 -7.45 12.75
N CYS A 17 -10.43 -7.24 14.05
CA CYS A 17 -11.52 -6.98 14.97
C CYS A 17 -12.10 -5.60 14.59
N ARG A 18 -13.43 -5.46 14.64
CA ARG A 18 -14.22 -4.26 14.28
C ARG A 18 -13.97 -3.03 15.19
N GLY A 19 -12.76 -2.87 15.73
CA GLY A 19 -12.32 -1.73 16.53
C GLY A 19 -11.59 -0.72 15.64
N THR A 20 -12.22 0.42 15.42
CA THR A 20 -11.68 1.56 14.66
C THR A 20 -10.46 2.16 15.34
N ALA A 21 -9.27 1.97 14.78
CA ALA A 21 -8.10 2.75 15.12
C ALA A 21 -8.14 4.08 14.36
N GLN A 22 -8.64 5.14 15.00
CA GLN A 22 -8.49 6.49 14.47
C GLN A 22 -7.05 6.94 14.73
N LEU A 23 -6.14 6.68 13.78
CA LEU A 23 -4.83 7.33 13.83
C LEU A 23 -5.09 8.83 13.81
N GLY A 24 -4.67 9.53 14.86
CA GLY A 24 -4.62 10.99 14.87
C GLY A 24 -3.54 11.44 13.91
N ILE A 25 -3.82 11.35 12.61
CA ILE A 25 -3.00 11.96 11.56
C ILE A 25 -3.23 13.46 11.73
N LEU A 26 -2.16 14.18 12.06
CA LEU A 26 -2.17 15.64 12.12
C LEU A 26 -2.81 16.16 10.84
N SER A 27 -4.00 16.75 10.98
CA SER A 27 -4.72 17.40 9.90
C SER A 27 -3.92 18.64 9.50
N PHE A 28 -2.98 18.52 8.58
CA PHE A 28 -2.41 19.67 7.92
C PHE A 28 -3.22 19.98 6.67
N SER A 29 -3.90 21.10 6.77
CA SER A 29 -4.66 21.83 5.77
C SER A 29 -4.10 21.73 4.35
N MET A 30 -5.04 21.73 3.40
CA MET A 30 -4.87 22.12 2.01
C MET A 30 -3.85 23.26 1.82
N ALA A 31 -3.10 23.14 0.73
CA ALA A 31 -2.30 24.15 0.05
C ALA A 31 -1.09 24.70 0.82
N GLN A 32 0.09 24.18 0.50
CA GLN A 32 1.33 24.96 0.59
C GLN A 32 2.12 24.84 -0.71
N PHE A 33 1.84 25.79 -1.61
CA PHE A 33 2.76 26.18 -2.67
C PHE A 33 4.00 26.77 -1.97
N GLN A 34 5.01 25.95 -1.70
CA GLN A 34 6.27 26.39 -1.10
C GLN A 34 7.43 26.05 -2.03
N GLY A 35 7.88 27.07 -2.76
CA GLY A 35 9.22 27.23 -3.31
C GLY A 35 9.91 25.97 -3.84
N GLY A 36 9.64 25.61 -5.10
CA GLY A 36 10.52 24.71 -5.86
C GLY A 36 10.63 23.25 -5.38
N ARG A 37 9.82 22.80 -4.40
CA ARG A 37 9.84 21.42 -3.91
C ARG A 37 8.89 20.52 -4.69
N PRO A 38 9.25 19.26 -4.97
CA PRO A 38 8.37 18.34 -5.67
C PRO A 38 7.02 18.17 -4.96
N ILE A 39 5.93 18.28 -5.70
CA ILE A 39 4.56 18.06 -5.25
C ILE A 39 4.27 16.56 -5.40
N PHE A 40 3.91 15.92 -4.30
CA PHE A 40 3.48 14.52 -4.29
C PHE A 40 2.09 14.42 -4.94
N GLY A 41 2.05 13.80 -6.12
CA GLY A 41 0.91 13.68 -7.02
C GLY A 41 0.02 12.48 -6.71
N GLU A 42 -0.73 12.00 -7.69
CA GLU A 42 -1.73 10.96 -7.44
C GLU A 42 -1.10 9.57 -7.24
N PRO A 43 -1.62 8.75 -6.31
CA PRO A 43 -1.18 7.36 -6.18
C PRO A 43 -1.70 6.52 -7.36
N ASP A 44 -0.84 5.69 -7.94
CA ASP A 44 -1.20 4.71 -8.96
C ASP A 44 -1.68 3.43 -8.29
N ILE A 45 -3.00 3.24 -8.30
CA ILE A 45 -3.72 2.20 -7.56
C ILE A 45 -4.53 1.34 -8.52
N GLU A 46 -4.38 0.03 -8.38
CA GLU A 46 -5.07 -0.95 -9.20
C GLU A 46 -5.90 -1.90 -8.35
N PHE A 47 -7.18 -2.05 -8.73
CA PHE A 47 -8.13 -2.92 -8.06
C PHE A 47 -8.27 -4.23 -8.82
N TYR A 48 -8.29 -5.33 -8.07
CA TYR A 48 -8.47 -6.67 -8.60
C TYR A 48 -9.60 -7.38 -7.86
N VAL A 49 -10.51 -7.97 -8.63
CA VAL A 49 -11.68 -8.68 -8.11
C VAL A 49 -11.61 -10.12 -8.59
N ARG A 50 -11.96 -11.06 -7.71
CA ARG A 50 -12.01 -12.48 -8.08
C ARG A 50 -12.94 -12.70 -9.28
N SER A 51 -12.52 -13.60 -10.17
CA SER A 51 -13.28 -13.99 -11.37
C SER A 51 -13.47 -12.90 -12.44
N THR A 52 -12.67 -11.83 -12.41
CA THR A 52 -12.65 -10.83 -13.49
C THR A 52 -11.58 -11.14 -14.54
N PRO A 53 -11.81 -10.84 -15.83
CA PRO A 53 -10.80 -11.00 -16.89
C PRO A 53 -9.49 -10.29 -16.56
N LYS A 54 -9.59 -9.08 -15.99
CA LYS A 54 -8.43 -8.27 -15.56
C LYS A 54 -7.50 -9.04 -14.63
N LEU A 55 -8.04 -9.75 -13.63
CA LEU A 55 -7.21 -10.54 -12.71
C LEU A 55 -6.58 -11.75 -13.42
N SER A 56 -7.33 -12.47 -14.25
CA SER A 56 -6.78 -13.62 -14.98
C SER A 56 -5.69 -13.23 -15.97
N GLU A 57 -5.87 -12.13 -16.70
CA GLU A 57 -4.89 -11.59 -17.65
C GLU A 57 -3.62 -11.15 -16.92
N GLU A 58 -3.78 -10.48 -15.78
CA GLU A 58 -2.64 -10.03 -14.97
C GLU A 58 -1.85 -11.20 -14.37
N LEU A 59 -2.52 -12.27 -13.91
CA LEU A 59 -1.84 -13.47 -13.41
C LEU A 59 -1.03 -14.16 -14.51
N VAL A 60 -1.59 -14.29 -15.71
CA VAL A 60 -0.86 -14.85 -16.87
C VAL A 60 0.35 -13.99 -17.19
N ARG A 61 0.17 -12.68 -17.30
CA ARG A 61 1.23 -11.71 -17.58
C ARG A 61 2.38 -11.81 -16.57
N ARG A 62 2.06 -11.87 -15.27
CA ARG A 62 3.08 -12.00 -14.21
C ARG A 62 3.76 -13.36 -14.21
N SER A 63 3.03 -14.44 -14.50
CA SER A 63 3.61 -15.79 -14.60
C SER A 63 4.65 -15.88 -15.72
N GLU A 64 4.39 -15.26 -16.87
CA GLU A 64 5.34 -15.20 -17.98
C GLU A 64 6.58 -14.39 -17.58
N GLN A 65 6.39 -13.20 -17.01
CA GLN A 65 7.50 -12.36 -16.54
C GLN A 65 8.33 -13.01 -15.44
N ALA A 66 7.68 -13.71 -14.50
CA ALA A 66 8.37 -14.46 -13.45
C ALA A 66 9.24 -15.57 -14.05
N SER A 67 8.71 -16.33 -15.00
CA SER A 67 9.44 -17.41 -15.68
C SER A 67 10.67 -16.88 -16.44
N GLU A 68 10.54 -15.73 -17.11
CA GLU A 68 11.66 -15.08 -17.80
C GLU A 68 12.73 -14.59 -16.83
N LEU A 69 12.34 -14.02 -15.69
CA LEU A 69 13.26 -13.59 -14.65
C LEU A 69 13.98 -14.81 -14.04
N GLU A 70 13.24 -15.86 -13.68
CA GLU A 70 13.78 -17.08 -13.06
C GLU A 70 14.74 -17.86 -13.98
N ALA A 71 14.57 -17.76 -15.30
CA ALA A 71 15.48 -18.37 -16.26
C ALA A 71 16.88 -17.74 -16.25
N LYS A 72 17.06 -16.56 -15.63
CA LYS A 72 18.37 -15.91 -15.49
C LYS A 72 19.24 -16.71 -14.51
N LYS A 73 20.51 -16.91 -14.87
CA LYS A 73 21.46 -17.66 -14.03
C LYS A 73 21.76 -17.01 -12.68
N LYS A 74 21.55 -15.70 -12.56
CA LYS A 74 21.77 -14.91 -11.35
C LYS A 74 20.74 -13.79 -11.33
N HIS A 75 20.21 -13.50 -10.14
CA HIS A 75 19.29 -12.40 -9.92
C HIS A 75 19.95 -11.29 -9.10
N THR A 76 19.69 -10.03 -9.47
CA THR A 76 20.01 -8.86 -8.65
C THR A 76 19.16 -8.85 -7.37
N ALA A 77 19.38 -7.87 -6.49
CA ALA A 77 18.49 -7.68 -5.35
C ALA A 77 17.09 -7.28 -5.83
N ASP A 78 17.02 -6.36 -6.79
CA ASP A 78 15.77 -5.85 -7.36
C ASP A 78 14.97 -6.95 -8.08
N GLU A 79 15.63 -7.82 -8.85
CA GLU A 79 14.97 -8.95 -9.51
C GLU A 79 14.40 -9.96 -8.50
N ARG A 80 15.08 -10.16 -7.37
CA ARG A 80 14.55 -11.00 -6.27
C ARG A 80 13.35 -10.36 -5.59
N ALA A 81 13.40 -9.05 -5.33
CA ALA A 81 12.27 -8.31 -4.79
C ALA A 81 11.07 -8.33 -5.76
N GLN A 82 11.32 -8.24 -7.06
CA GLN A 82 10.29 -8.34 -8.09
C GLN A 82 9.63 -9.72 -8.12
N LEU A 83 10.41 -10.80 -8.04
CA LEU A 83 9.86 -12.16 -7.94
C LEU A 83 9.03 -12.36 -6.66
N ASP A 84 9.47 -11.80 -5.54
CA ASP A 84 8.74 -11.84 -4.27
C ASP A 84 7.39 -11.12 -4.34
N ARG A 85 7.34 -9.96 -5.03
CA ARG A 85 6.08 -9.24 -5.32
C ARG A 85 5.15 -10.03 -6.21
N PHE A 86 5.66 -10.70 -7.24
CA PHE A 86 4.84 -11.57 -8.09
C PHE A 86 4.24 -12.73 -7.31
N ARG A 87 5.04 -13.39 -6.47
CA ARG A 87 4.56 -14.47 -5.60
C ARG A 87 3.50 -13.97 -4.62
N THR A 88 3.74 -12.82 -3.99
CA THR A 88 2.79 -12.21 -3.05
C THR A 88 1.49 -11.88 -3.75
N PHE A 89 1.53 -11.28 -4.95
CA PHE A 89 0.35 -11.00 -5.75
C PHE A 89 -0.46 -12.27 -6.06
N GLU A 90 0.20 -13.35 -6.48
CA GLU A 90 -0.45 -14.64 -6.74
C GLU A 90 -1.11 -15.21 -5.47
N GLU A 91 -0.42 -15.14 -4.33
CA GLU A 91 -0.97 -15.54 -3.03
C GLU A 91 -2.24 -14.73 -2.70
N ARG A 92 -2.21 -13.41 -2.85
CA ARG A 92 -3.38 -12.54 -2.62
C ARG A 92 -4.53 -12.87 -3.56
N ALA A 93 -4.25 -13.07 -4.84
CA ALA A 93 -5.24 -13.44 -5.83
C ALA A 93 -5.89 -14.81 -5.53
N SER A 94 -5.09 -15.77 -5.08
CA SER A 94 -5.55 -17.10 -4.68
C SER A 94 -6.43 -17.05 -3.42
N ALA A 95 -6.03 -16.25 -2.43
CA ALA A 95 -6.77 -16.04 -1.18
C ALA A 95 -8.04 -15.19 -1.33
N THR A 96 -8.24 -14.51 -2.47
CA THR A 96 -9.42 -13.67 -2.70
C THR A 96 -10.64 -14.54 -3.00
N GLU A 97 -11.66 -14.45 -2.15
CA GLU A 97 -12.93 -15.17 -2.33
C GLU A 97 -13.88 -14.47 -3.33
N ALA A 98 -14.94 -15.16 -3.72
CA ALA A 98 -15.96 -14.59 -4.59
C ALA A 98 -16.64 -13.38 -3.93
N GLY A 99 -16.63 -12.24 -4.62
CA GLY A 99 -17.18 -10.98 -4.11
C GLY A 99 -16.18 -10.11 -3.36
N GLN A 100 -14.99 -10.64 -3.04
CA GLN A 100 -13.90 -9.86 -2.48
C GLN A 100 -13.04 -9.20 -3.56
N LEU A 101 -12.26 -8.23 -3.11
CA LEU A 101 -11.28 -7.53 -3.92
C LEU A 101 -9.99 -7.31 -3.12
N PHE A 102 -8.91 -7.02 -3.83
CA PHE A 102 -7.67 -6.53 -3.25
C PHE A 102 -7.11 -5.39 -4.10
N VAL A 103 -6.16 -4.68 -3.54
CA VAL A 103 -5.59 -3.45 -4.10
C VAL A 103 -4.10 -3.59 -4.23
N GLU A 104 -3.54 -3.13 -5.34
CA GLU A 104 -2.11 -2.97 -5.53
C GLU A 104 -1.76 -1.49 -5.66
N VAL A 105 -0.70 -1.06 -4.97
CA VAL A 105 -0.07 0.24 -5.23
C VAL A 105 1.13 0.04 -6.15
N ARG A 106 1.09 0.65 -7.32
CA ARG A 106 2.18 0.54 -8.30
C ARG A 106 3.24 1.62 -8.14
N GLY A 107 2.83 2.74 -7.56
CA GLY A 107 3.70 3.89 -7.41
C GLY A 107 2.92 5.15 -7.07
N VAL A 108 3.58 6.28 -7.27
CA VAL A 108 3.02 7.60 -7.02
C VAL A 108 3.66 8.60 -7.95
N ASP A 109 2.85 9.48 -8.50
CA ASP A 109 3.36 10.56 -9.34
C ASP A 109 4.01 11.64 -8.48
N VAL A 110 5.09 12.22 -8.98
CA VAL A 110 5.82 13.33 -8.35
C VAL A 110 5.98 14.45 -9.35
N PHE A 111 5.39 15.60 -9.08
CA PHE A 111 5.53 16.79 -9.91
C PHE A 111 6.71 17.63 -9.44
N ASP A 112 7.70 17.84 -10.29
CA ASP A 112 8.84 18.71 -10.02
C ASP A 112 8.52 20.14 -10.48
N PRO A 113 8.28 21.11 -9.59
CA PRO A 113 7.93 22.48 -9.99
C PRO A 113 9.10 23.24 -10.61
N SER A 114 10.35 22.76 -10.48
CA SER A 114 11.52 23.40 -11.11
C SER A 114 11.59 23.09 -12.60
N THR A 115 11.14 21.90 -13.02
CA THR A 115 11.08 21.50 -14.43
C THR A 115 9.66 21.61 -15.01
N GLY A 116 8.63 21.60 -14.18
CA GLY A 116 7.23 21.52 -14.58
C GLY A 116 6.78 20.12 -15.03
N GLU A 117 7.59 19.08 -14.77
CA GLU A 117 7.32 17.71 -15.21
C GLU A 117 6.69 16.86 -14.11
N VAL A 118 5.78 15.97 -14.48
CA VAL A 118 5.31 14.87 -13.63
C VAL A 118 6.13 13.63 -13.93
N ARG A 119 6.70 13.02 -12.89
CA ARG A 119 7.44 11.75 -12.98
C ARG A 119 6.72 10.70 -12.16
N SER A 120 6.38 9.57 -12.78
CA SER A 120 5.84 8.42 -12.04
C SER A 120 6.98 7.71 -11.32
N ASP A 121 6.92 7.67 -10.01
CA ASP A 121 7.85 6.91 -9.18
C ASP A 121 7.30 5.49 -8.96
N SER A 122 8.18 4.52 -8.75
CA SER A 122 7.76 3.16 -8.44
C SER A 122 7.25 3.05 -7.00
N ALA A 123 6.66 1.91 -6.66
CA ALA A 123 6.33 1.54 -5.29
C ALA A 123 7.53 1.64 -4.31
N ASP A 124 8.78 1.67 -4.78
CA ASP A 124 9.98 1.81 -3.93
C ASP A 124 10.13 3.21 -3.32
N GLY A 125 9.50 4.22 -3.93
CA GLY A 125 9.43 5.59 -3.42
C GLY A 125 8.45 5.75 -2.24
N ILE A 126 7.67 4.72 -1.94
CA ILE A 126 6.63 4.74 -0.91
C ILE A 126 7.21 4.24 0.42
N ALA A 127 7.04 5.02 1.49
CA ALA A 127 7.38 4.58 2.83
C ALA A 127 6.26 3.73 3.42
N CYS A 128 5.04 4.24 3.31
CA CYS A 128 3.84 3.61 3.84
C CYS A 128 2.64 3.92 2.95
N TRP A 129 1.72 2.97 2.83
CA TRP A 129 0.41 3.20 2.25
C TRP A 129 -0.68 2.54 3.09
N MET A 130 -1.86 3.15 3.09
CA MET A 130 -2.98 2.80 3.95
C MET A 130 -4.28 2.79 3.16
N ILE A 131 -5.19 1.91 3.56
CA ILE A 131 -6.51 1.76 2.93
C ILE A 131 -7.60 1.96 3.98
N ASP A 132 -8.58 2.79 3.64
CA ASP A 132 -9.92 2.78 4.21
C ASP A 132 -10.86 2.08 3.24
N ASP A 133 -11.21 0.83 3.56
CA ASP A 133 -12.03 -0.06 2.74
C ASP A 133 -13.54 0.27 2.74
N ASP A 134 -13.98 1.27 3.51
CA ASP A 134 -15.39 1.73 3.59
C ASP A 134 -15.44 3.21 3.94
N TYR A 135 -14.85 4.04 3.06
CA TYR A 135 -14.65 5.46 3.31
C TYR A 135 -15.98 6.24 3.36
N ASN A 136 -16.21 6.91 4.48
CA ASN A 136 -17.47 7.61 4.77
C ASN A 136 -17.50 9.07 4.28
N GLU A 137 -16.47 9.54 3.57
CA GLU A 137 -16.29 10.94 3.11
C GLU A 137 -15.95 11.97 4.20
N GLU A 138 -16.00 11.60 5.48
CA GLU A 138 -15.74 12.52 6.60
C GLU A 138 -14.39 12.30 7.27
N SER A 139 -13.97 11.04 7.40
CA SER A 139 -12.78 10.66 8.15
C SER A 139 -12.12 9.44 7.55
N PHE A 140 -10.79 9.47 7.50
CA PHE A 140 -10.00 8.33 7.04
C PHE A 140 -9.73 7.38 8.20
N PHE A 141 -10.23 6.16 8.11
CA PHE A 141 -9.97 5.09 9.06
C PHE A 141 -8.93 4.12 8.49
N VAL A 142 -7.82 3.94 9.20
CA VAL A 142 -6.80 2.97 8.77
C VAL A 142 -7.33 1.57 9.03
N ARG A 143 -7.63 0.84 7.96
CA ARG A 143 -8.10 -0.56 8.02
C ARG A 143 -7.07 -1.53 7.48
N HIS A 144 -6.26 -1.06 6.55
CA HIS A 144 -5.04 -1.73 6.11
C HIS A 144 -3.88 -0.72 6.14
N ALA A 145 -2.69 -1.19 6.48
CA ALA A 145 -1.45 -0.42 6.39
C ALA A 145 -0.31 -1.32 5.95
N TYR A 146 0.55 -0.80 5.11
CA TYR A 146 1.66 -1.51 4.50
C TYR A 146 2.88 -0.61 4.40
N PHE A 147 4.08 -1.21 4.35
CA PHE A 147 5.35 -0.50 4.48
C PHE A 147 6.33 -0.97 3.40
N LEU A 148 6.69 -0.07 2.48
CA LEU A 148 7.59 -0.36 1.34
C LEU A 148 8.96 0.33 1.48
N GLY A 149 9.19 0.96 2.63
CA GLY A 149 10.36 1.74 3.05
C GLY A 149 11.72 1.31 2.51
N GLN A 150 12.55 2.29 2.13
CA GLN A 150 14.00 2.12 2.03
C GLN A 150 14.63 2.09 3.44
N ASN A 151 15.81 1.48 3.60
CA ASN A 151 16.57 1.42 4.86
C ASN A 151 15.93 0.63 6.01
N ASP A 152 15.45 -0.58 5.75
CA ASP A 152 14.98 -1.52 6.79
C ASP A 152 13.81 -0.97 7.62
N PRO A 153 12.62 -0.81 7.02
CA PRO A 153 11.43 -0.29 7.68
C PRO A 153 10.99 -1.13 8.90
N TYR A 154 11.38 -2.41 8.96
CA TYR A 154 11.19 -3.27 10.12
C TYR A 154 11.89 -2.72 11.36
N LYS A 155 13.15 -2.30 11.21
CA LYS A 155 13.93 -1.72 12.31
C LYS A 155 13.37 -0.38 12.78
N ALA A 156 12.91 0.46 11.86
CA ALA A 156 12.24 1.72 12.19
C ALA A 156 10.95 1.48 12.98
N MET A 157 10.15 0.50 12.57
CA MET A 157 8.90 0.16 13.25
C MET A 157 9.15 -0.51 14.60
N LYS A 158 10.11 -1.44 14.71
CA LYS A 158 10.53 -2.07 15.97
C LYS A 158 10.96 -1.03 17.00
N THR A 159 11.74 -0.05 16.56
CA THR A 159 12.20 1.07 17.40
C THR A 159 11.04 1.94 17.87
N THR A 160 10.12 2.28 16.95
CA THR A 160 8.96 3.13 17.23
C THR A 160 7.96 2.46 18.16
N LEU A 161 7.68 1.18 17.93
CA LEU A 161 6.72 0.40 18.70
C LEU A 161 7.28 -0.09 20.04
N LYS A 162 8.62 -0.08 20.21
CA LYS A 162 9.34 -0.67 21.35
C LYS A 162 8.87 -2.09 21.69
N ALA A 163 8.40 -2.82 20.69
CA ALA A 163 7.83 -4.14 20.83
C ALA A 163 8.52 -5.08 19.84
N GLU A 164 8.61 -6.37 20.20
CA GLU A 164 8.95 -7.38 19.22
C GLU A 164 7.78 -7.54 18.25
N ILE A 165 8.12 -7.36 16.99
CA ILE A 165 7.24 -7.56 15.84
C ILE A 165 7.62 -8.94 15.33
N ASP A 166 6.63 -9.81 15.23
CA ASP A 166 6.79 -11.13 14.67
C ASP A 166 7.20 -11.01 13.18
N GLU A 167 8.22 -11.76 12.75
CA GLU A 167 8.78 -11.64 11.39
C GLU A 167 7.79 -12.09 10.32
N GLU A 168 6.94 -13.07 10.63
CA GLU A 168 5.88 -13.53 9.74
C GLU A 168 4.78 -12.47 9.64
N ALA A 169 4.37 -11.86 10.76
CA ALA A 169 3.45 -10.72 10.73
C ALA A 169 4.03 -9.55 9.93
N TRP A 170 5.33 -9.28 10.07
CA TRP A 170 6.01 -8.21 9.31
C TRP A 170 6.04 -8.47 7.81
N SER A 171 6.37 -9.69 7.36
CA SER A 171 6.45 -10.01 5.93
C SER A 171 5.12 -9.74 5.24
N THR A 172 3.99 -9.94 5.94
CA THR A 172 2.67 -9.64 5.38
C THR A 172 2.33 -8.15 5.26
N LEU A 173 3.05 -7.27 5.98
CA LEU A 173 2.88 -5.82 5.95
C LEU A 173 3.88 -5.13 5.01
N ASN A 174 5.01 -5.78 4.72
CA ASN A 174 5.96 -5.31 3.72
C ASN A 174 5.52 -5.72 2.31
N SER A 175 4.42 -5.14 1.84
CA SER A 175 3.81 -5.51 0.56
C SER A 175 3.21 -4.32 -0.18
N ASP A 176 3.29 -4.36 -1.50
CA ASP A 176 2.62 -3.43 -2.42
C ASP A 176 1.21 -3.92 -2.78
N THR A 177 0.84 -5.12 -2.34
CA THR A 177 -0.44 -5.75 -2.60
C THR A 177 -1.18 -6.02 -1.30
N SER A 178 -2.40 -5.50 -1.19
CA SER A 178 -3.22 -5.64 0.00
C SER A 178 -3.65 -7.09 0.23
N ARG A 179 -4.02 -7.38 1.48
CA ARG A 179 -4.86 -8.54 1.79
C ARG A 179 -6.23 -8.35 1.13
N PRO A 180 -6.92 -9.43 0.74
CA PRO A 180 -8.29 -9.33 0.25
C PRO A 180 -9.23 -8.79 1.32
N PHE A 181 -10.25 -8.05 0.89
CA PHE A 181 -11.31 -7.53 1.73
C PHE A 181 -12.64 -7.46 0.97
N ASP A 182 -13.74 -7.36 1.72
CA ASP A 182 -15.08 -7.30 1.17
C ASP A 182 -15.32 -5.95 0.47
N ARG A 183 -16.21 -5.92 -0.52
CA ARG A 183 -16.62 -4.66 -1.16
C ARG A 183 -17.21 -3.69 -0.13
N PRO A 184 -16.82 -2.39 -0.15
CA PRO A 184 -17.40 -1.38 0.72
C PRO A 184 -18.92 -1.30 0.57
N LYS A 185 -19.62 -1.12 1.68
CA LYS A 185 -21.06 -0.80 1.64
C LYS A 185 -21.30 0.61 1.12
N SER A 186 -20.36 1.52 1.38
CA SER A 186 -20.36 2.88 0.84
C SER A 186 -20.07 2.97 -0.66
N GLY A 187 -19.55 1.90 -1.28
CA GLY A 187 -19.02 1.91 -2.64
C GLY A 187 -17.73 2.73 -2.81
N ARG A 188 -17.07 3.13 -1.72
CA ARG A 188 -15.88 3.98 -1.74
C ARG A 188 -14.72 3.36 -0.96
N ILE A 189 -13.55 3.46 -1.58
CA ILE A 189 -12.27 3.11 -0.96
C ILE A 189 -11.39 4.35 -1.00
N ALA A 190 -10.76 4.71 0.11
CA ALA A 190 -9.73 5.73 0.12
C ALA A 190 -8.36 5.08 0.29
N VAL A 191 -7.39 5.47 -0.54
CA VAL A 191 -5.99 5.05 -0.39
C VAL A 191 -5.15 6.28 -0.11
N LYS A 192 -4.36 6.21 0.96
CA LYS A 192 -3.40 7.23 1.35
C LYS A 192 -1.99 6.69 1.21
N VAL A 193 -1.11 7.44 0.58
CA VAL A 193 0.31 7.11 0.36
C VAL A 193 1.18 8.16 1.03
N ILE A 194 2.26 7.72 1.67
CA ILE A 194 3.26 8.55 2.35
C ILE A 194 4.64 8.15 1.85
N ASN A 195 5.45 9.11 1.43
CA ASN A 195 6.85 8.86 1.04
C ASN A 195 7.82 8.97 2.23
N HIS A 196 9.11 8.70 1.96
CA HIS A 196 10.17 8.73 2.97
C HIS A 196 10.43 10.12 3.58
N LEU A 197 9.95 11.19 2.95
CA LEU A 197 10.05 12.57 3.45
C LEU A 197 8.84 12.98 4.31
N GLY A 198 7.82 12.11 4.42
CA GLY A 198 6.59 12.38 5.15
C GLY A 198 5.57 13.21 4.37
N TYR A 199 5.76 13.40 3.06
CA TYR A 199 4.71 13.96 2.20
C TYR A 199 3.63 12.91 1.99
N GLU A 200 2.36 13.34 2.08
CA GLU A 200 1.20 12.48 1.94
C GLU A 200 0.29 12.90 0.79
N VAL A 201 -0.33 11.92 0.14
CA VAL A 201 -1.43 12.11 -0.80
C VAL A 201 -2.52 11.08 -0.52
N MET A 202 -3.76 11.42 -0.82
CA MET A 202 -4.89 10.50 -0.72
C MET A 202 -5.76 10.61 -1.97
N LYS A 203 -6.25 9.47 -2.45
CA LYS A 203 -7.22 9.39 -3.53
C LYS A 203 -8.40 8.51 -3.12
N VAL A 204 -9.60 8.96 -3.46
CA VAL A 204 -10.84 8.21 -3.23
C VAL A 204 -11.24 7.56 -4.55
N PHE A 205 -11.55 6.27 -4.48
CA PHE A 205 -11.96 5.44 -5.60
C PHE A 205 -13.40 4.99 -5.37
N ARG A 206 -14.18 4.95 -6.45
CA ARG A 206 -15.49 4.31 -6.47
C ARG A 206 -15.33 2.90 -6.99
N VAL A 207 -15.91 1.94 -6.28
CA VAL A 207 -15.94 0.54 -6.67
C VAL A 207 -17.40 0.10 -6.74
N GLU A 208 -17.83 -0.29 -7.94
CA GLU A 208 -19.18 -0.79 -8.25
C GLU A 208 -19.18 -2.32 -8.29
#